data_AF-A0A6B3GMD0-F1
#
_entry.id   AF-A0A6B3GMD0-F1
#
_cell.length_a   1.000
_cell.length_b   1.000
_cell.length_c   1.000
_cell.angle_alpha   90.00
_cell.angle_beta   90.00
_cell.angle_gamma   90.00
#
_symmetry.space_group_name_H-M   'P 1'
#
loop_
_entity.id
_entity.type
_entity.pdbx_description
1 polymer ?
#
loop_
_entity_poly.entity_id
_entity_poly.type
_entity_poly.pdbx_seq_one_letter_code
_entity_poly.pdbx_strand_id
1 'polypeptide(L)'
;GNVVHVLADEVASGRTPADLDVLMERLDSVWNGLAFDAPWKSEQEKDHARAALERFLHWHVLDRGGRAPAASEHDFDVTLEAGEYAVRIRGSMDRVEQDAEGRAYVVDFKTGKGAPTKDEVAAHPQLAVYQLAVREGAVDEVFDGNRPEPGGAELVQLRQPAPKKEGGEAFPKVQAQEPLAGEWVSDLLATAAGKVLDERFTPTTGTHCSHCTFRASCSAQPEGRQVVE
;
A
#
# COMPACT_ATOMS: atom_id res chain seq x y z
N GLY A 1 -0.38 1.40 13.13
CA GLY A 1 -0.36 1.34 11.66
C GLY A 1 0.84 2.12 11.17
N ASN A 2 0.76 3.45 11.23
CA ASN A 2 1.79 4.35 10.72
C ASN A 2 3.21 4.07 11.27
N VAL A 3 3.39 3.90 12.58
CA VAL A 3 4.73 3.70 13.17
C VAL A 3 5.46 2.47 12.62
N VAL A 4 4.77 1.32 12.48
CA VAL A 4 5.41 0.09 11.94
C VAL A 4 5.81 0.28 10.48
N HIS A 5 5.01 1.01 9.71
CA HIS A 5 5.31 1.33 8.31
C HIS A 5 6.54 2.22 8.20
N VAL A 6 6.59 3.32 8.98
CA VAL A 6 7.75 4.21 9.04
C VAL A 6 9.03 3.47 9.44
N LEU A 7 8.96 2.57 10.43
CA LEU A 7 10.11 1.77 10.84
C LEU A 7 10.58 0.80 9.74
N ALA A 8 9.63 0.21 8.99
CA ALA A 8 9.97 -0.64 7.85
C ALA A 8 10.66 0.16 6.73
N ASP A 9 10.18 1.37 6.46
CA ASP A 9 10.82 2.30 5.51
C ASP A 9 12.22 2.72 5.98
N GLU A 10 12.41 3.10 7.25
CA GLU A 10 13.74 3.49 7.76
C GLU A 10 14.79 2.39 7.55
N VAL A 11 14.39 1.12 7.66
CA VAL A 11 15.26 -0.03 7.34
C VAL A 11 15.42 -0.19 5.83
N ALA A 12 14.34 -0.07 5.05
CA ALA A 12 14.38 -0.17 3.58
C ALA A 12 15.34 0.86 2.95
N SER A 13 15.32 2.08 3.46
CA SER A 13 16.17 3.21 3.07
C SER A 13 17.57 3.19 3.70
N GLY A 14 17.86 2.25 4.59
CA GLY A 14 19.16 2.13 5.27
C GLY A 14 19.43 3.19 6.36
N ARG A 15 18.44 3.99 6.75
CA ARG A 15 18.56 4.98 7.83
C ARG A 15 18.61 4.33 9.21
N THR A 16 18.01 3.16 9.35
CA THR A 16 18.00 2.36 10.59
C THR A 16 18.50 0.95 10.28
N PRO A 17 19.38 0.36 11.12
CA PRO A 17 19.81 -1.03 10.95
C PRO A 17 18.64 -2.02 10.93
N ALA A 18 18.77 -3.07 10.11
CA ALA A 18 17.85 -4.20 10.08
C ALA A 18 17.99 -5.11 11.31
N ASP A 19 17.71 -4.55 12.49
CA ASP A 19 17.89 -5.18 13.80
C ASP A 19 16.64 -4.96 14.67
N LEU A 20 16.09 -6.04 15.23
CA LEU A 20 14.84 -5.97 15.96
C LEU A 20 14.95 -5.13 17.23
N ASP A 21 16.05 -5.23 17.98
CA ASP A 21 16.20 -4.52 19.24
C ASP A 21 16.25 -3.01 18.99
N VAL A 22 16.93 -2.59 17.93
CA VAL A 22 16.96 -1.19 17.48
C VAL A 22 15.54 -0.71 17.11
N LEU A 23 14.78 -1.49 16.35
CA LEU A 23 13.42 -1.11 15.97
C LEU A 23 12.47 -1.06 17.16
N MET A 24 12.65 -1.95 18.14
CA MET A 24 11.85 -1.95 19.38
C MET A 24 12.18 -0.73 20.25
N GLU A 25 13.44 -0.30 20.34
CA GLU A 25 13.80 0.94 21.03
C GLU A 25 13.16 2.17 20.37
N ARG A 26 13.19 2.23 19.03
CA ARG A 26 12.51 3.29 18.26
C ARG A 26 11.01 3.26 18.49
N LEU A 27 10.38 2.09 18.44
CA LEU A 27 8.96 1.91 18.71
C LEU A 27 8.61 2.43 20.12
N ASP A 28 9.40 2.07 21.12
CA ASP A 28 9.18 2.45 22.52
C ASP A 28 9.28 3.97 22.74
N SER A 29 10.16 4.64 22.01
CA SER A 29 10.32 6.10 22.09
C SER A 29 9.06 6.88 21.72
N VAL A 30 8.22 6.32 20.84
CA VAL A 30 6.96 6.93 20.39
C VAL A 30 5.72 6.29 21.01
N TRP A 31 5.86 5.10 21.62
CA TRP A 31 4.74 4.28 22.09
C TRP A 31 3.90 4.99 23.15
N ASN A 32 4.56 5.67 24.10
CA ASN A 32 3.90 6.39 25.19
C ASN A 32 3.08 7.60 24.71
N GLY A 33 3.32 8.08 23.48
CA GLY A 33 2.52 9.13 22.85
C GLY A 33 1.21 8.64 22.23
N LEU A 34 0.99 7.32 22.16
CA LEU A 34 -0.21 6.74 21.57
C LEU A 34 -1.32 6.60 22.63
N ALA A 35 -2.52 7.06 22.27
CA ALA A 35 -3.69 6.88 23.11
C ALA A 35 -4.28 5.47 22.94
N PHE A 36 -4.47 4.76 24.06
CA PHE A 36 -5.13 3.46 24.10
C PHE A 36 -6.29 3.48 25.09
N ASP A 37 -7.39 2.82 24.74
CA ASP A 37 -8.60 2.76 25.58
C ASP A 37 -8.37 2.00 26.91
N ALA A 38 -7.36 1.13 26.95
CA ALA A 38 -7.01 0.35 28.13
C ALA A 38 -5.54 -0.12 28.09
N PRO A 39 -4.89 -0.32 29.25
CA PRO A 39 -3.49 -0.77 29.31
C PRO A 39 -3.23 -2.11 28.61
N TRP A 40 -4.09 -3.11 28.82
CA TRP A 40 -3.94 -4.44 28.19
C TRP A 40 -4.01 -4.38 26.65
N LYS A 41 -4.74 -3.40 26.09
CA LYS A 41 -4.86 -3.19 24.66
C LYS A 41 -3.59 -2.57 24.09
N SER A 42 -2.91 -1.72 24.87
CA SER A 42 -1.59 -1.18 24.53
C SER A 42 -0.56 -2.31 24.44
N GLU A 43 -0.46 -3.15 25.46
CA GLU A 43 0.47 -4.30 25.45
C GLU A 43 0.20 -5.23 24.26
N GLN A 44 -1.07 -5.58 24.02
CA GLN A 44 -1.43 -6.42 22.87
C GLN A 44 -1.06 -5.79 21.52
N GLU A 45 -1.29 -4.49 21.31
CA GLU A 45 -0.87 -3.84 20.07
C GLU A 45 0.66 -3.73 19.96
N LYS A 46 1.39 -3.68 21.09
CA LYS A 46 2.85 -3.69 21.12
C LYS A 46 3.39 -5.04 20.68
N ASP A 47 2.82 -6.13 21.19
CA ASP A 47 3.15 -7.50 20.76
C ASP A 47 2.87 -7.70 19.27
N HIS A 48 1.75 -7.19 18.77
CA HIS A 48 1.43 -7.23 17.34
C HIS A 48 2.42 -6.43 16.49
N ALA A 49 2.87 -5.27 16.97
CA ALA A 49 3.86 -4.44 16.29
C ALA A 49 5.21 -5.15 16.24
N ARG A 50 5.67 -5.72 17.35
CA ARG A 50 6.88 -6.55 17.42
C ARG A 50 6.85 -7.68 16.40
N ALA A 51 5.79 -8.49 16.41
CA ALA A 51 5.65 -9.61 15.48
C ALA A 51 5.64 -9.15 14.00
N ALA A 52 5.11 -7.95 13.72
CA ALA A 52 5.13 -7.39 12.37
C ALA A 52 6.54 -6.95 11.94
N LEU A 53 7.32 -6.36 12.85
CA LEU A 53 8.72 -5.99 12.60
C LEU A 53 9.60 -7.23 12.43
N GLU A 54 9.40 -8.27 13.23
CA GLU A 54 10.08 -9.57 13.07
C GLU A 54 9.86 -10.16 11.67
N ARG A 55 8.59 -10.22 11.21
CA ARG A 55 8.25 -10.67 9.85
C ARG A 55 8.88 -9.79 8.77
N PHE A 56 8.80 -8.47 8.95
CA PHE A 56 9.41 -7.52 8.01
C PHE A 56 10.92 -7.76 7.87
N LEU A 57 11.64 -7.89 8.99
CA LEU A 57 13.09 -8.09 8.98
C LEU A 57 13.47 -9.41 8.30
N HIS A 58 12.75 -10.50 8.58
CA HIS A 58 12.95 -11.76 7.89
C HIS A 58 12.75 -11.64 6.38
N TRP A 59 11.66 -11.00 5.94
CA TRP A 59 11.40 -10.78 4.52
C TRP A 59 12.48 -9.90 3.89
N HIS A 60 12.80 -8.76 4.52
CA HIS A 60 13.79 -7.79 4.03
C HIS A 60 15.18 -8.41 3.82
N VAL A 61 15.61 -9.28 4.74
CA VAL A 61 16.95 -9.89 4.71
C VAL A 61 17.00 -11.16 3.86
N LEU A 62 16.00 -12.03 3.95
CA LEU A 62 16.08 -13.39 3.41
C LEU A 62 15.33 -13.60 2.09
N ASP A 63 14.28 -12.82 1.82
CA ASP A 63 13.37 -13.10 0.70
C ASP A 63 13.03 -11.85 -0.09
N ARG A 64 13.79 -11.62 -1.16
CA ARG A 64 13.52 -10.58 -2.16
C ARG A 64 13.07 -11.14 -3.50
N GLY A 65 12.81 -12.45 -3.60
CA GLY A 65 12.47 -13.08 -4.89
C GLY A 65 13.53 -12.87 -5.99
N GLY A 66 14.79 -12.70 -5.61
CA GLY A 66 15.89 -12.39 -6.54
C GLY A 66 15.95 -10.93 -7.03
N ARG A 67 15.11 -10.04 -6.51
CA ARG A 67 15.08 -8.62 -6.85
C ARG A 67 16.09 -7.81 -6.03
N ALA A 68 16.63 -6.76 -6.63
CA ALA A 68 17.52 -5.80 -5.98
C ALA A 68 16.77 -4.52 -5.60
N PRO A 69 16.97 -3.95 -4.40
CA PRO A 69 16.35 -2.68 -4.04
C PRO A 69 16.90 -1.55 -4.93
N ALA A 70 16.01 -0.74 -5.50
CA ALA A 70 16.35 0.43 -6.32
C ALA A 70 16.07 1.74 -5.56
N ALA A 71 14.92 1.83 -4.89
CA ALA A 71 14.54 3.00 -4.10
C ALA A 71 13.61 2.64 -2.92
N SER A 72 13.47 3.54 -1.95
CA SER A 72 12.52 3.45 -0.83
C SER A 72 11.95 4.84 -0.57
N GLU A 73 10.64 4.91 -0.28
CA GLU A 73 9.86 6.15 -0.23
C GLU A 73 10.10 7.04 -1.45
N HIS A 74 9.87 6.45 -2.63
CA HIS A 74 10.12 7.12 -3.89
C HIS A 74 8.91 7.97 -4.29
N ASP A 75 9.03 9.28 -4.10
CA ASP A 75 8.05 10.25 -4.56
C ASP A 75 7.91 10.24 -6.08
N PHE A 76 6.68 10.40 -6.58
CA PHE A 76 6.42 10.55 -8.00
C PHE A 76 5.33 11.58 -8.28
N ASP A 77 5.43 12.21 -9.45
CA ASP A 77 4.49 13.18 -9.97
C ASP A 77 4.40 13.00 -11.49
N VAL A 78 3.34 12.34 -11.95
CA VAL A 78 3.15 11.98 -13.35
C VAL A 78 1.76 12.41 -13.82
N THR A 79 1.62 12.67 -15.11
CA THR A 79 0.31 12.89 -15.74
C THR A 79 -0.01 11.67 -16.59
N LEU A 80 -1.12 11.00 -16.26
CA LEU A 80 -1.63 9.84 -16.99
C LEU A 80 -2.74 10.28 -17.95
N GLU A 81 -2.65 9.86 -19.21
CA GLU A 81 -3.74 10.04 -20.17
C GLU A 81 -4.81 8.97 -19.96
N ALA A 82 -6.06 9.40 -19.77
CA ALA A 82 -7.20 8.56 -19.46
C ALA A 82 -8.41 8.95 -20.34
N GLY A 83 -8.46 8.40 -21.54
CA GLY A 83 -9.45 8.77 -22.55
C GLY A 83 -9.27 10.22 -23.02
N GLU A 84 -10.25 11.08 -22.74
CA GLU A 84 -10.19 12.52 -23.03
C GLU A 84 -9.58 13.35 -21.88
N TYR A 85 -9.27 12.71 -20.75
CA TYR A 85 -8.79 13.38 -19.54
C TYR A 85 -7.28 13.19 -19.36
N ALA A 86 -6.60 14.25 -18.92
CA ALA A 86 -5.25 14.18 -18.38
C ALA A 86 -5.32 14.22 -16.85
N VAL A 87 -4.88 13.14 -16.19
CA VAL A 87 -4.97 12.98 -14.72
C VAL A 87 -3.57 13.06 -14.12
N ARG A 88 -3.27 14.16 -13.43
CA ARG A 88 -2.03 14.30 -12.65
C ARG A 88 -2.13 13.50 -11.35
N ILE A 89 -1.25 12.53 -11.17
CA ILE A 89 -1.16 11.67 -9.98
C ILE A 89 0.15 11.97 -9.26
N ARG A 90 0.03 12.19 -7.95
CA ARG A 90 1.16 12.39 -7.04
C ARG A 90 1.06 11.40 -5.89
N GLY A 91 2.19 10.88 -5.45
CA GLY A 91 2.27 9.96 -4.32
C GLY A 91 3.71 9.54 -4.04
N SER A 92 3.84 8.57 -3.15
CA SER A 92 5.10 7.87 -2.85
C SER A 92 4.90 6.38 -3.04
N MET A 93 5.91 5.70 -3.56
CA MET A 93 6.01 4.24 -3.54
C MET A 93 6.88 3.84 -2.35
N ASP A 94 6.35 3.02 -1.44
CA ASP A 94 7.09 2.59 -0.24
C ASP A 94 8.46 1.99 -0.60
N ARG A 95 8.50 1.17 -1.66
CA ARG A 95 9.75 0.59 -2.17
C ARG A 95 9.65 0.23 -3.65
N VAL A 96 10.74 0.48 -4.36
CA VAL A 96 10.94 0.08 -5.76
C VAL A 96 12.12 -0.88 -5.83
N GLU A 97 11.92 -1.99 -6.51
CA GLU A 97 12.95 -3.01 -6.76
C GLU A 97 13.15 -3.22 -8.25
N GLN A 98 14.33 -3.73 -8.62
CA GLN A 98 14.65 -4.18 -9.96
C GLN A 98 14.70 -5.70 -9.97
N ASP A 99 14.00 -6.33 -10.92
CA ASP A 99 14.07 -7.77 -11.14
C ASP A 99 15.27 -8.20 -12.00
N ALA A 100 15.44 -9.50 -12.19
CA ALA A 100 16.54 -10.06 -12.96
C ALA A 100 16.53 -9.66 -14.45
N GLU A 101 15.38 -9.25 -14.97
CA GLU A 101 15.19 -8.75 -16.34
C GLU A 101 15.36 -7.22 -16.45
N GLY A 102 15.65 -6.53 -15.34
CA GLY A 102 15.83 -5.08 -15.29
C GLY A 102 14.52 -4.28 -15.19
N ARG A 103 13.38 -4.95 -15.00
CA ARG A 103 12.06 -4.32 -14.87
C ARG A 103 11.85 -3.76 -13.47
N ALA A 104 11.02 -2.73 -13.35
CA ALA A 104 10.68 -2.11 -12.07
C ALA A 104 9.52 -2.83 -11.39
N TYR A 105 9.71 -3.22 -10.14
CA TYR A 105 8.73 -3.91 -9.31
C TYR A 105 8.40 -3.06 -8.08
N VAL A 106 7.13 -2.77 -7.84
CA VAL A 106 6.72 -1.89 -6.73
C VAL A 106 6.24 -2.72 -5.54
N VAL A 107 6.73 -2.41 -4.35
CA VAL A 107 6.33 -3.06 -3.09
C VAL A 107 5.61 -2.04 -2.23
N ASP A 108 4.43 -2.39 -1.73
CA ASP A 108 3.63 -1.57 -0.80
C ASP A 108 3.42 -2.34 0.51
N PHE A 109 3.85 -1.75 1.62
CA PHE A 109 3.79 -2.35 2.95
C PHE A 109 2.43 -2.06 3.60
N LYS A 110 1.71 -3.12 3.96
CA LYS A 110 0.42 -3.00 4.66
C LYS A 110 0.54 -3.43 6.11
N THR A 111 0.12 -2.52 7.00
CA THR A 111 0.06 -2.75 8.46
C THR A 111 -1.38 -2.98 8.96
N GLY A 112 -2.31 -3.27 8.04
CA GLY A 112 -3.72 -3.55 8.34
C GLY A 112 -3.95 -4.96 8.91
N LYS A 113 -5.07 -5.15 9.61
CA LYS A 113 -5.51 -6.46 10.14
C LYS A 113 -6.24 -7.31 9.09
N GLY A 114 -6.67 -6.71 7.99
CA GLY A 114 -7.30 -7.40 6.87
C GLY A 114 -6.38 -7.40 5.66
N ALA A 115 -6.46 -8.45 4.85
CA ALA A 115 -5.76 -8.55 3.59
C ALA A 115 -6.76 -8.88 2.48
N PRO A 116 -6.68 -8.23 1.31
CA PRO A 116 -7.54 -8.56 0.19
C PRO A 116 -7.36 -10.02 -0.25
N THR A 117 -8.35 -10.54 -0.95
CA THR A 117 -8.28 -11.82 -1.65
C THR A 117 -7.36 -11.74 -2.86
N LYS A 118 -7.02 -12.88 -3.46
CA LYS A 118 -6.17 -12.92 -4.65
C LYS A 118 -6.81 -12.17 -5.83
N ASP A 119 -8.11 -12.33 -6.03
CA ASP A 119 -8.84 -11.70 -7.13
C ASP A 119 -8.96 -10.17 -6.94
N GLU A 120 -9.14 -9.72 -5.69
CA GLU A 120 -9.10 -8.29 -5.36
C GLU A 120 -7.70 -7.69 -5.60
N VAL A 121 -6.62 -8.44 -5.36
CA VAL A 121 -5.25 -7.97 -5.65
C VAL A 121 -5.01 -7.87 -7.15
N ALA A 122 -5.50 -8.82 -7.95
CA ALA A 122 -5.35 -8.78 -9.40
C ALA A 122 -5.93 -7.50 -10.01
N ALA A 123 -7.04 -6.99 -9.45
CA ALA A 123 -7.68 -5.74 -9.86
C ALA A 123 -7.44 -4.56 -8.89
N HIS A 124 -6.37 -4.59 -8.08
CA HIS A 124 -6.14 -3.57 -7.05
C HIS A 124 -5.78 -2.20 -7.66
N PRO A 125 -6.61 -1.16 -7.46
CA PRO A 125 -6.40 0.13 -8.12
C PRO A 125 -5.09 0.82 -7.74
N GLN A 126 -4.70 0.77 -6.46
CA GLN A 126 -3.49 1.46 -5.99
C GLN A 126 -2.23 0.88 -6.64
N LEU A 127 -2.13 -0.45 -6.71
CA LEU A 127 -0.96 -1.12 -7.30
C LEU A 127 -0.92 -0.87 -8.81
N ALA A 128 -2.08 -0.88 -9.44
CA ALA A 128 -2.21 -0.60 -10.87
C ALA A 128 -1.76 0.83 -11.22
N VAL A 129 -2.13 1.82 -10.39
CA VAL A 129 -1.66 3.20 -10.54
C VAL A 129 -0.14 3.30 -10.40
N TYR A 130 0.49 2.58 -9.47
CA TYR A 130 1.95 2.55 -9.38
C TYR A 130 2.60 1.97 -10.63
N GLN A 131 2.05 0.87 -11.17
CA GLN A 131 2.56 0.29 -12.41
C GLN A 131 2.39 1.24 -13.61
N LEU A 132 1.30 2.00 -13.69
CA LEU A 132 1.17 3.05 -14.72
C LEU A 132 2.16 4.19 -14.50
N ALA A 133 2.38 4.61 -13.26
CA ALA A 133 3.35 5.65 -12.95
C ALA A 133 4.76 5.24 -13.41
N VAL A 134 5.15 3.98 -13.20
CA VAL A 134 6.40 3.41 -13.76
C VAL A 134 6.44 3.56 -15.29
N ARG A 135 5.36 3.22 -16.01
CA ARG A 135 5.30 3.39 -17.48
C ARG A 135 5.43 4.85 -17.93
N GLU A 136 5.00 5.80 -17.11
CA GLU A 136 5.12 7.23 -17.40
C GLU A 136 6.44 7.86 -16.90
N GLY A 137 7.35 7.03 -16.41
CA GLY A 137 8.71 7.44 -16.04
C GLY A 137 8.86 7.92 -14.61
N ALA A 138 7.94 7.53 -13.72
CA ALA A 138 8.03 7.85 -12.29
C ALA A 138 9.36 7.42 -11.65
N VAL A 139 10.01 6.38 -12.19
CA VAL A 139 11.21 5.77 -11.62
C VAL A 139 12.46 5.96 -12.48
N ASP A 140 12.41 6.76 -13.55
CA ASP A 140 13.52 6.89 -14.50
C ASP A 140 14.83 7.30 -13.79
N GLU A 141 14.76 8.19 -12.80
CA GLU A 141 15.91 8.65 -12.01
C GLU A 141 16.65 7.51 -11.30
N VAL A 142 15.92 6.55 -10.72
CA VAL A 142 16.49 5.43 -9.97
C VAL A 142 16.86 4.24 -10.86
N PHE A 143 16.66 4.37 -12.18
CA PHE A 143 17.04 3.43 -13.23
C PHE A 143 18.01 4.07 -14.24
N ASP A 144 18.90 4.95 -13.77
CA ASP A 144 19.95 5.62 -14.56
C ASP A 144 19.41 6.42 -15.77
N GLY A 145 18.22 7.00 -15.62
CA GLY A 145 17.52 7.75 -16.66
C GLY A 145 16.82 6.88 -17.72
N ASN A 146 16.88 5.55 -17.59
CA ASN A 146 16.13 4.64 -18.45
C ASN A 146 14.73 4.46 -17.91
N ARG A 147 13.77 4.27 -18.82
CA ARG A 147 12.40 3.92 -18.46
C ARG A 147 12.26 2.40 -18.41
N PRO A 148 12.22 1.76 -17.23
CA PRO A 148 12.01 0.33 -17.13
C PRO A 148 10.56 -0.04 -17.44
N GLU A 149 10.37 -1.24 -17.98
CA GLU A 149 9.03 -1.84 -18.02
C GLU A 149 8.56 -2.19 -16.59
N PRO A 150 7.25 -2.14 -16.29
CA PRO A 150 6.73 -2.66 -15.03
C PRO A 150 6.83 -4.19 -14.97
N GLY A 151 7.49 -4.71 -13.93
CA GLY A 151 7.59 -6.13 -13.60
C GLY A 151 6.43 -6.65 -12.74
N GLY A 152 5.56 -5.76 -12.27
CA GLY A 152 4.44 -6.06 -11.38
C GLY A 152 4.49 -5.19 -10.12
N ALA A 153 3.58 -5.46 -9.19
CA ALA A 153 3.59 -4.82 -7.88
C ALA A 153 3.01 -5.76 -6.81
N GLU A 154 3.36 -5.60 -5.55
CA GLU A 154 2.87 -6.48 -4.47
C GLU A 154 2.48 -5.74 -3.20
N LEU A 155 1.54 -6.33 -2.47
CA LEU A 155 1.25 -5.97 -1.09
C LEU A 155 1.99 -6.91 -0.15
N VAL A 156 2.75 -6.36 0.79
CA VAL A 156 3.41 -7.11 1.87
C VAL A 156 2.69 -6.83 3.19
N GLN A 157 1.93 -7.81 3.66
CA GLN A 157 1.03 -7.67 4.81
C GLN A 157 1.78 -7.94 6.12
N LEU A 158 2.44 -6.92 6.69
CA LEU A 158 3.32 -7.07 7.86
C LEU A 158 2.63 -7.65 9.10
N ARG A 159 1.33 -7.41 9.27
CA ARG A 159 0.54 -7.96 10.40
C ARG A 159 -0.10 -9.31 10.11
N GLN A 160 0.07 -9.86 8.92
CA GLN A 160 -0.52 -11.15 8.53
C GLN A 160 0.61 -12.14 8.25
N PRO A 161 0.63 -13.29 8.95
CA PRO A 161 1.61 -14.32 8.65
C PRO A 161 1.36 -14.91 7.26
N ALA A 162 2.43 -15.36 6.62
CA ALA A 162 2.35 -16.09 5.38
C ALA A 162 1.63 -17.44 5.59
N PRO A 163 1.07 -18.05 4.53
CA PRO A 163 0.65 -19.45 4.57
C PRO A 163 1.78 -20.36 5.08
N LYS A 164 1.47 -21.45 5.79
CA LYS A 164 2.48 -22.38 6.34
C LYS A 164 3.49 -22.90 5.30
N LYS A 165 3.05 -23.08 4.04
CA LYS A 165 3.88 -23.53 2.92
C LYS A 165 4.87 -22.45 2.42
N GLU A 166 4.66 -21.21 2.81
CA GLU A 166 5.46 -20.01 2.46
C GLU A 166 6.18 -19.46 3.71
N GLY A 167 6.46 -20.32 4.70
CA GLY A 167 7.24 -19.95 5.90
C GLY A 167 6.42 -19.56 7.13
N GLY A 168 5.10 -19.43 7.02
CA GLY A 168 4.21 -19.28 8.18
C GLY A 168 4.42 -17.98 8.96
N GLU A 169 4.41 -18.07 10.30
CA GLU A 169 4.52 -16.93 11.22
C GLU A 169 5.77 -16.08 11.05
N ALA A 170 6.84 -16.67 10.50
CA ALA A 170 8.12 -16.01 10.32
C ALA A 170 8.15 -15.03 9.14
N PHE A 171 7.18 -15.10 8.21
CA PHE A 171 7.14 -14.29 6.99
C PHE A 171 5.80 -13.55 6.88
N PRO A 172 5.78 -12.37 6.24
CA PRO A 172 4.54 -11.67 5.93
C PRO A 172 3.82 -12.37 4.77
N LYS A 173 2.50 -12.30 4.74
CA LYS A 173 1.73 -12.67 3.54
C LYS A 173 2.05 -11.67 2.43
N VAL A 174 2.60 -12.17 1.32
CA VAL A 174 2.87 -11.40 0.10
C VAL A 174 1.80 -11.67 -0.94
N GLN A 175 1.30 -10.63 -1.60
CA GLN A 175 0.28 -10.75 -2.64
C GLN A 175 0.66 -9.92 -3.86
N ALA A 176 1.09 -10.59 -4.91
CA ALA A 176 1.48 -9.98 -6.17
C ALA A 176 0.27 -9.67 -7.06
N GLN A 177 0.32 -8.51 -7.70
CA GLN A 177 -0.39 -8.14 -8.91
C GLN A 177 0.59 -8.25 -10.08
N GLU A 178 0.23 -9.08 -11.06
CA GLU A 178 1.00 -9.25 -12.29
C GLU A 178 1.09 -7.93 -13.08
N PRO A 179 2.07 -7.82 -14.00
CA PRO A 179 2.10 -6.74 -14.98
C PRO A 179 0.74 -6.47 -15.60
N LEU A 180 0.34 -5.20 -15.62
CA LEU A 180 -0.98 -4.82 -16.12
C LEU A 180 -1.20 -5.24 -17.57
N ALA A 181 -2.29 -5.98 -17.79
CA ALA A 181 -2.83 -6.29 -19.11
C ALA A 181 -4.07 -5.42 -19.41
N GLY A 182 -4.14 -4.88 -20.63
CA GLY A 182 -5.26 -4.05 -21.09
C GLY A 182 -5.28 -2.63 -20.51
N GLU A 183 -6.42 -1.95 -20.70
CA GLU A 183 -6.57 -0.51 -20.44
C GLU A 183 -7.54 -0.18 -19.28
N TRP A 184 -7.96 -1.17 -18.49
CA TRP A 184 -8.99 -0.99 -17.45
C TRP A 184 -8.66 0.09 -16.40
N VAL A 185 -7.36 0.34 -16.16
CA VAL A 185 -6.90 1.37 -15.23
C VAL A 185 -7.13 2.76 -15.82
N SER A 186 -6.94 2.91 -17.14
CA SER A 186 -7.27 4.13 -17.88
C SER A 186 -8.77 4.41 -17.79
N ASP A 187 -9.62 3.39 -18.01
CA ASP A 187 -11.07 3.51 -17.86
C ASP A 187 -11.47 3.90 -16.42
N LEU A 188 -10.80 3.33 -15.42
CA LEU A 188 -11.02 3.66 -14.02
C LEU A 188 -10.68 5.13 -13.72
N LEU A 189 -9.54 5.61 -14.21
CA LEU A 189 -9.11 7.00 -14.06
C LEU A 189 -10.03 7.97 -14.81
N ALA A 190 -10.42 7.64 -16.04
CA ALA A 190 -11.37 8.42 -16.82
C ALA A 190 -12.74 8.52 -16.12
N THR A 191 -13.23 7.40 -15.59
CA THR A 191 -14.46 7.35 -14.80
C THR A 191 -14.36 8.21 -13.54
N ALA A 192 -13.21 8.19 -12.86
CA ALA A 192 -12.98 9.00 -11.67
C ALA A 192 -12.91 10.50 -12.02
N ALA A 193 -12.17 10.87 -13.06
CA ALA A 193 -12.05 12.25 -13.55
C ALA A 193 -13.42 12.81 -13.97
N GLY A 194 -14.18 12.06 -14.77
CA GLY A 194 -15.54 12.45 -15.18
C GLY A 194 -16.45 12.71 -13.99
N LYS A 195 -16.46 11.83 -12.97
CA LYS A 195 -17.26 12.04 -11.74
C LYS A 195 -16.88 13.32 -10.99
N VAL A 196 -15.60 13.64 -10.91
CA VAL A 196 -15.11 14.85 -10.24
C VAL A 196 -15.53 16.10 -11.01
N LEU A 197 -15.37 16.08 -12.33
CA LEU A 197 -15.72 17.21 -13.20
C LEU A 197 -17.23 17.42 -13.33
N ASP A 198 -18.01 16.35 -13.28
CA ASP A 198 -19.48 16.42 -13.26
C ASP A 198 -20.04 16.93 -11.93
N GLU A 199 -19.22 16.96 -10.87
CA GLU A 199 -19.60 17.34 -9.50
C GLU A 199 -20.82 16.56 -8.95
N ARG A 200 -21.03 15.33 -9.45
CA ARG A 200 -22.16 14.46 -9.08
C ARG A 200 -21.67 13.21 -8.36
N PHE A 201 -21.77 13.25 -7.04
CA PHE A 201 -21.28 12.19 -6.15
C PHE A 201 -22.43 11.33 -5.63
N THR A 202 -23.01 10.50 -6.49
CA THR A 202 -24.05 9.54 -6.07
C THR A 202 -23.42 8.46 -5.16
N PRO A 203 -23.90 8.28 -3.92
CA PRO A 203 -23.33 7.29 -3.02
C PRO A 203 -23.65 5.85 -3.47
N THR A 204 -22.63 4.98 -3.43
CA THR A 204 -22.80 3.53 -3.61
C THR A 204 -22.79 2.84 -2.25
N THR A 205 -23.78 2.01 -1.97
CA THR A 205 -23.85 1.23 -0.72
C THR A 205 -22.97 -0.02 -0.77
N GLY A 206 -22.35 -0.37 0.35
CA GLY A 206 -21.49 -1.55 0.49
C GLY A 206 -21.03 -1.78 1.92
N THR A 207 -20.04 -2.66 2.12
CA THR A 207 -19.48 -2.99 3.45
C THR A 207 -18.87 -1.78 4.16
N HIS A 208 -18.38 -0.80 3.38
CA HIS A 208 -17.86 0.48 3.84
C HIS A 208 -18.88 1.34 4.60
N CYS A 209 -20.18 1.14 4.35
CA CYS A 209 -21.23 1.88 5.06
C CYS A 209 -21.21 1.65 6.57
N SER A 210 -20.68 0.52 7.05
CA SER A 210 -20.61 0.18 8.48
C SER A 210 -19.67 1.08 9.28
N HIS A 211 -18.68 1.70 8.63
CA HIS A 211 -17.61 2.49 9.27
C HIS A 211 -17.41 3.87 8.62
N CYS A 212 -18.26 4.26 7.68
CA CYS A 212 -18.19 5.56 7.03
C CYS A 212 -18.57 6.69 8.00
N THR A 213 -17.66 7.64 8.21
CA THR A 213 -17.88 8.82 9.08
C THR A 213 -19.05 9.70 8.59
N PHE A 214 -19.35 9.67 7.29
CA PHE A 214 -20.44 10.44 6.68
C PHE A 214 -21.78 9.69 6.66
N ARG A 215 -21.90 8.55 7.34
CA ARG A 215 -23.12 7.71 7.34
C ARG A 215 -24.38 8.51 7.70
N ALA A 216 -24.30 9.38 8.71
CA ALA A 216 -25.43 10.20 9.17
C ALA A 216 -25.91 11.25 8.15
N SER A 217 -25.11 11.57 7.14
CA SER A 217 -25.46 12.54 6.08
C SER A 217 -25.62 11.89 4.70
N CYS A 218 -25.49 10.57 4.62
CA CYS A 218 -25.54 9.84 3.36
C CYS A 218 -26.98 9.57 2.94
N SER A 219 -27.39 10.08 1.78
CA SER A 219 -28.74 9.90 1.24
C SER A 219 -29.11 8.44 0.92
N ALA A 220 -28.11 7.56 0.77
CA ALA A 220 -28.32 6.13 0.58
C ALA A 220 -28.53 5.35 1.90
N GLN A 221 -28.35 5.98 3.07
CA GLN A 221 -28.56 5.38 4.38
C GLN A 221 -29.85 5.89 5.02
N PRO A 222 -30.60 5.05 5.77
CA PRO A 222 -31.83 5.49 6.44
C PRO A 222 -31.63 6.73 7.31
N GLU A 223 -30.50 6.83 8.01
CA GLU A 223 -30.18 7.94 8.91
C GLU A 223 -29.97 9.28 8.18
N GLY A 224 -29.52 9.23 6.92
CA GLY A 224 -29.21 10.43 6.11
C GLY A 224 -30.27 10.76 5.06
N ARG A 225 -31.41 10.04 5.03
CA ARG A 225 -32.53 10.38 4.14
C ARG A 225 -33.20 11.66 4.64
N GLN A 226 -33.32 12.65 3.76
CA GLN A 226 -34.18 13.80 4.03
C GLN A 226 -35.64 13.32 4.12
N VAL A 227 -36.29 13.64 5.23
CA VAL A 227 -37.75 13.53 5.36
C VAL A 227 -38.32 14.71 4.57
N VAL A 228 -38.87 14.43 3.40
CA VAL A 228 -39.66 15.41 2.66
C VAL A 228 -41.10 15.23 3.14
N GLU A 229 -41.61 16.18 3.93
CA GLU A 229 -43.06 16.33 4.20
C GLU A 229 -43.75 17.08 3.06
#